data_AF-W2PTM2-F1
#
_entry.id   AF-W2PTM2-F1
#
_cell.length_a   1.000
_cell.length_b   1.000
_cell.length_c   1.000
_cell.angle_alpha   90.00
_cell.angle_beta   90.00
_cell.angle_gamma   90.00
#
_symmetry.space_group_name_H-M   'P 1'
#
loop_
_entity.id
_entity.type
_entity.pdbx_description
1 polymer ?
#
loop_
_entity_poly.entity_id
_entity_poly.type
_entity_poly.pdbx_seq_one_letter_code
_entity_poly.pdbx_strand_id
1 'polypeptide(L)'
;MKVVCVLSEGGDAGKRNSNILGCVENELGLRMFLEDRSHESVVTSDKDGNDSEFARHLHDDDVVISQPFWPAYITRERVAKASKLKLAITAGIGSDQVDLVVACDRNITMTVVTGSNINALMNKWIETDKLKPENVFSKLRLDRGVDALLDRNEQTLAAFISMYNARNPDSRASSIGMFVAQYGDNAVAETLVLARSESALEPLARNLQQQQFHEWQKSKKSADDVFKLMNIEEKDFSHIISPKLEIVKGYIMLLKATNPEDTTDLLSVVSNGFKGDGALAQAIVKKLAMLHSRNPVAAVASTAAEFEMLLFRRWFKSKIDPVSFYRQVFGVEEANAGRWQKAVVRRTWIITASKITTTDLSDDIRLFATSQIGRPSYRLLRTYDEERGHLGGLIHTGTSKVDDLLASAKLKEYEALVNKLQLGDDIVTSLRSSQLENLKQFVASFNHGKELKHQISLIAPLSAKYGDDIVAKTLVDLERKADTVPELANLVKQLRSEQLMEWLKKDKNVDEVFNLLKLKEDGYRVLRSRKIEVLEDYITLFNREKSVDETLLKVLTTGVAGDVFQVYR
;
A
#
# COMPACT_ATOMS: atom_id res chain seq x y z
N MET A 1 1.49 -3.50 50.87
CA MET A 1 1.11 -4.64 50.02
C MET A 1 2.10 -5.75 50.28
N LYS A 2 1.68 -7.00 50.14
CA LYS A 2 2.56 -8.17 50.26
C LYS A 2 2.91 -8.69 48.87
N VAL A 3 4.21 -8.79 48.59
CA VAL A 3 4.75 -9.27 47.32
C VAL A 3 5.47 -10.60 47.57
N VAL A 4 5.03 -11.65 46.87
CA VAL A 4 5.60 -12.99 46.97
C VAL A 4 6.34 -13.31 45.67
N CYS A 5 7.66 -13.41 45.75
CA CYS A 5 8.54 -13.78 44.64
C CYS A 5 8.88 -15.26 44.70
N VAL A 6 8.50 -16.00 43.66
CA VAL A 6 8.85 -17.41 43.48
C VAL A 6 10.03 -17.50 42.52
N LEU A 7 11.21 -17.80 43.08
CA LEU A 7 12.49 -17.79 42.36
C LEU A 7 13.24 -19.11 42.60
N SER A 8 13.97 -19.60 41.60
CA SER A 8 14.88 -20.73 41.78
C SER A 8 16.07 -20.37 42.68
N GLU A 9 16.67 -21.36 43.33
CA GLU A 9 17.92 -21.16 44.07
C GLU A 9 19.10 -20.93 43.12
N GLY A 10 19.91 -19.90 43.41
CA GLY A 10 21.15 -19.62 42.68
C GLY A 10 22.35 -20.35 43.30
N GLY A 11 22.20 -20.85 44.52
CA GLY A 11 23.24 -21.55 45.26
C GLY A 11 24.51 -20.71 45.41
N ASP A 12 25.67 -21.36 45.32
CA ASP A 12 26.96 -20.69 45.45
C ASP A 12 27.24 -19.65 44.36
N ALA A 13 26.59 -19.74 43.20
CA ALA A 13 26.73 -18.75 42.14
C ALA A 13 26.00 -17.45 42.53
N GLY A 14 24.76 -17.56 43.02
CA GLY A 14 23.98 -16.42 43.51
C GLY A 14 24.68 -15.70 44.67
N LYS A 15 25.24 -16.45 45.62
CA LYS A 15 25.98 -15.91 46.77
C LYS A 15 27.26 -15.17 46.39
N ARG A 16 27.96 -15.63 45.35
CA ARG A 16 29.24 -15.03 44.90
C ARG A 16 29.08 -13.85 43.96
N ASN A 17 27.94 -13.73 43.28
CA ASN A 17 27.69 -12.68 42.30
C ASN A 17 26.31 -12.06 42.52
N SER A 18 26.30 -10.88 43.16
CA SER A 18 25.09 -10.10 43.44
C SER A 18 24.36 -9.61 42.18
N ASN A 19 24.98 -9.69 41.00
CA ASN A 19 24.32 -9.36 39.73
C ASN A 19 23.41 -10.49 39.20
N ILE A 20 23.43 -11.69 39.80
CA ILE A 20 22.51 -12.78 39.44
C ILE A 20 21.18 -12.55 40.15
N LEU A 21 20.41 -11.57 39.69
CA LEU A 21 19.19 -11.12 40.39
C LEU A 21 18.06 -12.15 40.37
N GLY A 22 18.01 -13.03 39.37
CA GLY A 22 16.97 -14.04 39.19
C GLY A 22 17.08 -15.26 40.11
N CYS A 23 17.41 -15.08 41.38
CA CYS A 23 17.47 -16.18 42.35
C CYS A 23 17.08 -15.73 43.75
N VAL A 24 16.78 -16.69 44.63
CA VAL A 24 16.39 -16.43 46.03
C VAL A 24 17.41 -15.55 46.76
N GLU A 25 18.70 -15.73 46.50
CA GLU A 25 19.78 -15.03 47.21
C GLU A 25 19.86 -13.53 46.89
N ASN A 26 19.43 -13.12 45.69
CA ASN A 26 19.54 -11.74 45.22
C ASN A 26 18.18 -11.08 44.96
N GLU A 27 17.08 -11.82 45.10
CA GLU A 27 15.71 -11.31 45.26
C GLU A 27 15.24 -10.32 44.19
N LEU A 28 15.64 -10.53 42.93
CA LEU A 28 15.41 -9.60 41.81
C LEU A 28 15.95 -8.17 42.04
N GLY A 29 16.72 -7.94 43.12
CA GLY A 29 17.10 -6.61 43.58
C GLY A 29 15.93 -5.78 44.12
N LEU A 30 14.78 -6.40 44.42
CA LEU A 30 13.54 -5.68 44.72
C LEU A 30 13.32 -5.42 46.21
N ARG A 31 13.97 -6.17 47.12
CA ARG A 31 13.71 -6.07 48.56
C ARG A 31 13.74 -4.63 49.07
N MET A 32 14.86 -3.94 48.86
CA MET A 32 15.03 -2.56 49.32
C MET A 32 13.99 -1.61 48.71
N PHE A 33 13.71 -1.73 47.41
CA PHE A 33 12.70 -0.91 46.72
C PHE A 33 11.29 -1.08 47.32
N LEU A 34 10.93 -2.32 47.70
CA LEU A 34 9.64 -2.66 48.29
C LEU A 34 9.54 -2.24 49.75
N GLU A 35 10.54 -2.57 50.56
CA GLU A 35 10.56 -2.29 51.99
C GLU A 35 10.63 -0.77 52.27
N ASP A 36 11.38 -0.01 51.48
CA ASP A 36 11.42 1.47 51.54
C ASP A 36 10.04 2.12 51.32
N ARG A 37 9.13 1.39 50.64
CA ARG A 37 7.74 1.81 50.38
C ARG A 37 6.74 1.16 51.33
N SER A 38 7.22 0.58 52.43
CA SER A 38 6.40 -0.13 53.42
C SER A 38 5.60 -1.28 52.78
N HIS A 39 6.21 -2.01 51.85
CA HIS A 39 5.68 -3.26 51.31
C HIS A 39 6.43 -4.44 51.90
N GLU A 40 5.72 -5.55 52.11
CA GLU A 40 6.31 -6.79 52.57
C GLU A 40 6.86 -7.57 51.37
N SER A 41 8.12 -8.02 51.46
CA SER A 41 8.78 -8.83 50.44
C SER A 41 9.06 -10.23 50.97
N VAL A 42 8.40 -11.23 50.38
CA VAL A 42 8.63 -12.64 50.64
C VAL A 42 9.26 -13.27 49.41
N VAL A 43 10.34 -14.02 49.59
CA VAL A 43 11.03 -14.71 48.49
C VAL A 43 11.17 -16.19 48.85
N THR A 44 10.80 -17.08 47.94
CA THR A 44 10.87 -18.53 48.17
C THR A 44 11.19 -19.30 46.90
N SER A 45 11.94 -20.39 47.04
CA SER A 45 12.10 -21.44 46.02
C SER A 45 11.09 -22.57 46.16
N ASP A 46 10.52 -22.73 47.37
CA ASP A 46 9.53 -23.75 47.70
C ASP A 46 8.14 -23.34 47.25
N LYS A 47 7.73 -23.89 46.11
CA LYS A 47 6.53 -23.49 45.37
C LYS A 47 5.50 -24.60 45.13
N ASP A 48 5.85 -25.84 45.42
CA ASP A 48 5.08 -27.02 45.01
C ASP A 48 4.45 -27.73 46.21
N GLY A 49 3.19 -28.11 46.07
CA GLY A 49 2.41 -28.73 47.16
C GLY A 49 1.63 -27.72 48.01
N ASN A 50 0.65 -28.22 48.76
CA ASN A 50 -0.26 -27.41 49.57
C ASN A 50 0.39 -26.82 50.82
N ASP A 51 1.48 -27.41 51.28
CA ASP A 51 2.20 -26.99 52.50
C ASP A 51 3.48 -26.21 52.18
N SER A 52 3.72 -25.89 50.90
CA SER A 52 4.88 -25.10 50.47
C SER A 52 4.86 -23.70 51.09
N GLU A 53 6.04 -23.12 51.27
CA GLU A 53 6.18 -21.72 51.69
C GLU A 53 5.34 -20.79 50.78
N PHE A 54 5.39 -20.99 49.45
CA PHE A 54 4.54 -20.22 48.55
C PHE A 54 3.05 -20.35 48.88
N ALA A 55 2.54 -21.58 49.08
CA ALA A 55 1.13 -21.80 49.40
C ALA A 55 0.72 -21.16 50.74
N ARG A 56 1.63 -21.11 51.72
CA ARG A 56 1.40 -20.43 53.00
C ARG A 56 1.31 -18.93 52.85
N HIS A 57 2.07 -18.31 51.95
CA HIS A 57 2.05 -16.86 51.76
C HIS A 57 1.01 -16.37 50.74
N LEU A 58 0.49 -17.26 49.90
CA LEU A 58 -0.48 -16.94 48.84
C LEU A 58 -1.89 -16.57 49.36
N HIS A 59 -2.25 -16.85 50.61
CA HIS A 59 -3.63 -16.59 51.08
C HIS A 59 -3.92 -15.08 51.30
N ASP A 60 -2.87 -14.30 51.57
CA ASP A 60 -2.92 -12.90 51.96
C ASP A 60 -1.99 -11.98 51.14
N ASP A 61 -1.47 -12.46 50.01
CA ASP A 61 -0.63 -11.70 49.10
C ASP A 61 -1.42 -10.73 48.21
N ASP A 62 -0.78 -9.63 47.80
CA ASP A 62 -1.33 -8.70 46.81
C ASP A 62 -0.74 -8.97 45.42
N VAL A 63 0.53 -9.41 45.35
CA VAL A 63 1.31 -9.57 44.12
C VAL A 63 2.11 -10.86 44.15
N VAL A 64 2.02 -11.67 43.09
CA VAL A 64 2.95 -12.78 42.82
C VAL A 64 3.90 -12.42 41.68
N ILE A 65 5.18 -12.72 41.84
CA ILE A 65 6.18 -12.65 40.77
C ILE A 65 6.80 -14.03 40.57
N SER A 66 6.82 -14.55 39.34
CA SER A 66 7.44 -15.85 39.03
C SER A 66 8.31 -15.85 37.77
N GLN A 67 9.25 -16.79 37.74
CA GLN A 67 10.18 -16.97 36.62
C GLN A 67 9.58 -17.87 35.52
N PRO A 68 10.02 -17.73 34.26
CA PRO A 68 9.53 -18.54 33.14
C PRO A 68 9.68 -20.04 33.38
N PHE A 69 10.86 -20.45 33.85
CA PHE A 69 11.22 -21.86 34.07
C PHE A 69 11.16 -22.27 35.55
N TRP A 70 10.63 -21.39 36.41
CA TRP A 70 10.31 -21.69 37.81
C TRP A 70 8.94 -21.08 38.17
N PRO A 71 7.87 -21.49 37.48
CA PRO A 71 6.58 -20.81 37.54
C PRO A 71 5.86 -21.09 38.86
N ALA A 72 5.20 -20.06 39.40
CA ALA A 72 4.35 -20.19 40.59
C ALA A 72 2.97 -20.80 40.31
N TYR A 73 2.61 -21.09 39.05
CA TYR A 73 1.30 -21.58 38.60
C TYR A 73 0.11 -21.09 39.43
N ILE A 74 -0.53 -20.01 38.98
CA ILE A 74 -1.74 -19.43 39.58
C ILE A 74 -2.96 -20.17 39.01
N THR A 75 -3.24 -21.34 39.56
CA THR A 75 -4.39 -22.17 39.20
C THR A 75 -5.68 -21.68 39.85
N ARG A 76 -6.83 -22.19 39.38
CA ARG A 76 -8.14 -21.96 40.00
C ARG A 76 -8.16 -22.21 41.49
N GLU A 77 -7.59 -23.33 41.94
CA GLU A 77 -7.57 -23.74 43.35
C GLU A 77 -6.73 -22.78 44.21
N ARG A 78 -5.66 -22.26 43.62
CA ARG A 78 -4.76 -21.28 44.24
C ARG A 78 -5.43 -19.91 44.37
N VAL A 79 -6.08 -19.43 43.30
CA VAL A 79 -6.85 -18.18 43.34
C VAL A 79 -8.02 -18.24 44.33
N ALA A 80 -8.66 -19.40 44.49
CA ALA A 80 -9.70 -19.59 45.48
C ALA A 80 -9.20 -19.36 46.92
N LYS A 81 -7.94 -19.68 47.20
CA LYS A 81 -7.26 -19.45 48.49
C LYS A 81 -6.64 -18.04 48.60
N ALA A 82 -6.29 -17.43 47.47
CA ALA A 82 -5.68 -16.11 47.38
C ALA A 82 -6.73 -14.99 47.33
N SER A 83 -7.27 -14.61 48.49
CA SER A 83 -8.36 -13.64 48.58
C SER A 83 -7.97 -12.20 48.25
N LYS A 84 -6.67 -11.86 48.39
CA LYS A 84 -6.14 -10.51 48.22
C LYS A 84 -5.34 -10.30 46.94
N LEU A 85 -5.06 -11.37 46.19
CA LEU A 85 -4.24 -11.33 45.00
C LEU A 85 -4.85 -10.40 43.96
N LYS A 86 -4.07 -9.43 43.47
CA LYS A 86 -4.48 -8.43 42.47
C LYS A 86 -3.62 -8.46 41.23
N LEU A 87 -2.39 -8.94 41.32
CA LEU A 87 -1.41 -8.88 40.24
C LEU A 87 -0.54 -10.13 40.21
N ALA A 88 -0.46 -10.78 39.05
CA ALA A 88 0.48 -11.84 38.76
C ALA A 88 1.46 -11.37 37.68
N ILE A 89 2.75 -11.27 38.02
CA ILE A 89 3.83 -10.89 37.11
C ILE A 89 4.60 -12.14 36.72
N THR A 90 4.69 -12.40 35.42
CA THR A 90 5.46 -13.51 34.87
C THR A 90 6.48 -12.99 33.87
N ALA A 91 7.68 -13.59 33.83
CA ALA A 91 8.67 -13.28 32.81
C ALA A 91 8.66 -14.35 31.70
N GLY A 92 8.81 -13.93 30.44
CA GLY A 92 8.81 -14.83 29.28
C GLY A 92 7.42 -15.13 28.71
N ILE A 93 7.34 -15.94 27.64
CA ILE A 93 6.05 -16.35 27.05
C ILE A 93 5.53 -17.53 27.86
N GLY A 94 4.55 -17.29 28.75
CA GLY A 94 4.00 -18.32 29.65
C GLY A 94 2.52 -18.09 29.92
N SER A 95 1.68 -18.21 28.88
CA SER A 95 0.22 -18.04 28.98
C SER A 95 -0.47 -19.10 29.85
N ASP A 96 0.23 -20.17 30.19
CA ASP A 96 -0.24 -21.29 31.01
C ASP A 96 0.09 -21.13 32.50
N GLN A 97 0.86 -20.10 32.89
CA GLN A 97 1.22 -19.87 34.29
C GLN A 97 0.08 -19.31 35.14
N VAL A 98 -0.95 -18.72 34.52
CA VAL A 98 -2.11 -18.14 35.19
C VAL A 98 -3.37 -18.63 34.50
N ASP A 99 -4.34 -19.14 35.27
CA ASP A 99 -5.68 -19.44 34.75
C ASP A 99 -6.39 -18.13 34.37
N LEU A 100 -6.40 -17.81 33.07
CA LEU A 100 -6.89 -16.53 32.55
C LEU A 100 -8.38 -16.31 32.81
N VAL A 101 -9.18 -17.39 32.82
CA VAL A 101 -10.62 -17.28 33.08
C VAL A 101 -10.84 -16.86 34.52
N VAL A 102 -10.20 -17.56 35.45
CA VAL A 102 -10.34 -17.26 36.88
C VAL A 102 -9.72 -15.90 37.25
N ALA A 103 -8.60 -15.54 36.62
CA ALA A 103 -8.01 -14.22 36.80
C ALA A 103 -8.96 -13.10 36.34
N CYS A 104 -9.64 -13.29 35.21
CA CYS A 104 -10.65 -12.34 34.73
C CYS A 104 -11.84 -12.24 35.71
N ASP A 105 -12.40 -13.38 36.14
CA ASP A 105 -13.52 -13.44 37.08
C ASP A 105 -13.20 -12.78 38.43
N ARG A 106 -11.93 -12.80 38.84
CA ARG A 106 -11.44 -12.28 40.13
C ARG A 106 -10.78 -10.90 40.01
N ASN A 107 -10.80 -10.30 38.82
CA ASN A 107 -10.17 -9.01 38.52
C ASN A 107 -8.67 -8.96 38.89
N ILE A 108 -7.96 -10.06 38.62
CA ILE A 108 -6.52 -10.19 38.81
C ILE A 108 -5.83 -9.77 37.51
N THR A 109 -4.94 -8.78 37.60
CA THR A 109 -4.13 -8.36 36.46
C THR A 109 -3.01 -9.37 36.21
N MET A 110 -2.89 -9.88 34.98
CA MET A 110 -1.72 -10.64 34.56
C MET A 110 -0.79 -9.74 33.73
N THR A 111 0.44 -9.57 34.19
CA THR A 111 1.47 -8.80 33.47
C THR A 111 2.58 -9.73 33.03
N VAL A 112 2.87 -9.72 31.72
CA VAL A 112 3.95 -10.53 31.14
C VAL A 112 5.12 -9.63 30.79
N VAL A 113 6.28 -9.89 31.40
CA VAL A 113 7.55 -9.26 31.05
C VAL A 113 8.12 -9.98 29.83
N THR A 114 7.69 -9.54 28.65
CA THR A 114 8.18 -10.04 27.36
C THR A 114 9.60 -9.54 27.09
N GLY A 115 10.43 -10.36 26.43
CA GLY A 115 11.80 -9.99 26.05
C GLY A 115 12.88 -10.27 27.11
N SER A 116 12.52 -10.77 28.30
CA SER A 116 13.47 -11.16 29.36
C SER A 116 14.50 -12.20 28.89
N ASN A 117 14.06 -13.22 28.16
CA ASN A 117 14.94 -14.25 27.60
C ASN A 117 15.91 -13.68 26.54
N ILE A 118 15.44 -12.72 25.74
CA ILE A 118 16.25 -12.03 24.74
C ILE A 118 17.30 -11.19 25.47
N ASN A 119 16.92 -10.38 26.46
CA ASN A 119 17.85 -9.56 27.24
C ASN A 119 18.90 -10.41 27.98
N ALA A 120 18.52 -11.56 28.56
CA ALA A 120 19.46 -12.48 29.19
C ALA A 120 20.46 -13.06 28.18
N LEU A 121 19.99 -13.46 26.99
CA LEU A 121 20.85 -13.92 25.90
C LEU A 121 21.80 -12.80 25.43
N MET A 122 21.29 -11.59 25.23
CA MET A 122 22.10 -10.44 24.85
C MET A 122 23.15 -10.12 25.93
N ASN A 123 22.78 -10.19 27.22
CA ASN A 123 23.70 -9.93 28.32
C ASN A 123 24.83 -10.96 28.34
N LYS A 124 24.49 -12.24 28.16
CA LYS A 124 25.50 -13.29 28.01
C LYS A 124 26.41 -13.01 26.82
N TRP A 125 25.87 -12.69 25.65
CA TRP A 125 26.67 -12.41 24.46
C TRP A 125 27.61 -11.21 24.65
N ILE A 126 27.16 -10.14 25.31
CA ILE A 126 27.98 -8.94 25.54
C ILE A 126 28.96 -9.12 26.69
N GLU A 127 28.52 -9.60 27.85
CA GLU A 127 29.30 -9.58 29.09
C GLU A 127 30.14 -10.83 29.28
N THR A 128 29.60 -12.00 28.91
CA THR A 128 30.29 -13.29 29.10
C THR A 128 31.09 -13.65 27.86
N ASP A 129 30.42 -13.74 26.72
CA ASP A 129 31.03 -14.23 25.47
C ASP A 129 31.83 -13.11 24.75
N LYS A 130 31.70 -11.85 25.22
CA LYS A 130 32.38 -10.66 24.68
C LYS A 130 32.21 -10.50 23.16
N LEU A 131 31.06 -10.91 22.63
CA LEU A 131 30.77 -10.83 21.20
C LEU A 131 30.61 -9.37 20.77
N LYS A 132 31.08 -9.08 19.56
CA LYS A 132 30.82 -7.83 18.84
C LYS A 132 29.72 -8.04 17.79
N PRO A 133 29.13 -6.96 17.25
CA PRO A 133 28.09 -7.06 16.22
C PRO A 133 28.45 -7.99 15.06
N GLU A 134 29.69 -7.95 14.58
CA GLU A 134 30.18 -8.79 13.47
C GLU A 134 30.16 -10.28 13.82
N ASN A 135 30.49 -10.63 15.06
CA ASN A 135 30.43 -12.01 15.52
C ASN A 135 28.98 -12.50 15.59
N VAL A 136 28.06 -11.65 16.04
CA VAL A 136 26.64 -11.99 16.13
C VAL A 136 26.01 -12.13 14.74
N PHE A 137 26.38 -11.27 13.79
CA PHE A 137 25.93 -11.35 12.40
C PHE A 137 26.23 -12.72 11.77
N SER A 138 27.48 -13.19 11.87
CA SER A 138 27.87 -14.52 11.40
C SER A 138 27.26 -15.64 12.25
N LYS A 139 27.15 -15.47 13.58
CA LYS A 139 26.53 -16.48 14.47
C LYS A 139 25.07 -16.73 14.11
N LEU A 140 24.34 -15.70 13.70
CA LEU A 140 22.95 -15.75 13.24
C LEU A 140 22.82 -16.19 11.77
N ARG A 141 23.94 -16.49 11.10
CA ARG A 141 24.02 -16.86 9.69
C ARG A 141 23.42 -15.81 8.76
N LEU A 142 23.53 -14.53 9.14
CA LEU A 142 23.04 -13.41 8.32
C LEU A 142 23.98 -13.09 7.14
N ASP A 143 25.15 -13.73 7.12
CA ASP A 143 26.13 -13.73 6.03
C ASP A 143 25.79 -14.72 4.89
N ARG A 144 24.73 -15.52 5.03
CA ARG A 144 24.31 -16.54 4.04
C ARG A 144 23.76 -15.98 2.72
N GLY A 145 23.30 -14.73 2.70
CA GLY A 145 22.66 -14.10 1.55
C GLY A 145 21.85 -12.87 1.97
N VAL A 146 21.60 -11.97 1.01
CA VAL A 146 20.85 -10.72 1.26
C VAL A 146 19.40 -10.97 1.70
N ASP A 147 18.83 -12.12 1.35
CA ASP A 147 17.50 -12.57 1.79
C ASP A 147 17.42 -12.79 3.31
N ALA A 148 18.56 -13.02 3.98
CA ALA A 148 18.62 -13.14 5.43
C ALA A 148 18.22 -11.84 6.16
N LEU A 149 18.20 -10.71 5.45
CA LEU A 149 17.63 -9.44 5.93
C LEU A 149 16.13 -9.53 6.28
N LEU A 150 15.43 -10.48 5.66
CA LEU A 150 13.99 -10.70 5.87
C LEU A 150 13.71 -11.80 6.91
N ASP A 151 14.77 -12.39 7.48
CA ASP A 151 14.69 -13.41 8.52
C ASP A 151 14.40 -12.77 9.89
N ARG A 152 13.77 -13.50 10.81
CA ARG A 152 13.58 -13.04 12.21
C ARG A 152 14.92 -12.84 12.93
N ASN A 153 15.98 -13.47 12.46
CA ASN A 153 17.32 -13.26 12.97
C ASN A 153 17.81 -11.80 12.80
N GLU A 154 17.30 -11.05 11.80
CA GLU A 154 17.60 -9.62 11.65
C GLU A 154 17.17 -8.84 12.91
N GLN A 155 15.97 -9.10 13.42
CA GLN A 155 15.47 -8.43 14.63
C GLN A 155 16.30 -8.77 15.87
N THR A 156 16.84 -9.99 15.92
CA THR A 156 17.73 -10.42 17.00
C THR A 156 19.06 -9.65 16.93
N LEU A 157 19.63 -9.48 15.73
CA LEU A 157 20.81 -8.64 15.53
C LEU A 157 20.54 -7.18 15.91
N ALA A 158 19.41 -6.61 15.47
CA ALA A 158 19.04 -5.23 15.76
C ALA A 158 18.91 -4.99 17.28
N ALA A 159 18.28 -5.92 18.01
CA ALA A 159 18.18 -5.87 19.46
C ALA A 159 19.56 -5.99 20.14
N PHE A 160 20.43 -6.87 19.66
CA PHE A 160 21.81 -6.99 20.15
C PHE A 160 22.58 -5.68 19.97
N ILE A 161 22.54 -5.09 18.77
CA ILE A 161 23.26 -3.86 18.43
C ILE A 161 22.74 -2.69 19.26
N SER A 162 21.43 -2.59 19.48
CA SER A 162 20.84 -1.57 20.36
C SER A 162 21.44 -1.62 21.77
N MET A 163 21.48 -2.82 22.36
CA MET A 163 22.04 -3.00 23.71
C MET A 163 23.57 -2.83 23.74
N TYR A 164 24.26 -3.25 22.68
CA TYR A 164 25.70 -3.06 22.53
C TYR A 164 26.08 -1.58 22.44
N ASN A 165 25.39 -0.79 21.61
CA ASN A 165 25.63 0.64 21.47
C ASN A 165 25.32 1.42 22.76
N ALA A 166 24.28 1.03 23.50
CA ALA A 166 23.96 1.64 24.79
C ALA A 166 25.09 1.49 25.84
N ARG A 167 25.90 0.43 25.74
CA ARG A 167 27.03 0.15 26.63
C ARG A 167 28.37 0.61 26.08
N ASN A 168 28.43 0.88 24.79
CA ASN A 168 29.62 1.33 24.07
C ASN A 168 29.24 2.60 23.31
N PRO A 169 29.20 3.78 23.96
CA PRO A 169 28.68 5.01 23.36
C PRO A 169 29.41 5.46 22.09
N ASP A 170 30.67 5.05 21.91
CA ASP A 170 31.46 5.32 20.71
C ASP A 170 31.12 4.40 19.53
N SER A 171 30.38 3.32 19.77
CA SER A 171 29.97 2.38 18.74
C SER A 171 28.96 3.02 17.79
N ARG A 172 29.20 2.84 16.49
CA ARG A 172 28.31 3.27 15.40
C ARG A 172 27.68 2.08 14.66
N ALA A 173 27.69 0.90 15.27
CA ALA A 173 27.17 -0.30 14.66
C ALA A 173 25.66 -0.14 14.36
N SER A 174 25.24 -0.69 13.22
CA SER A 174 23.85 -0.66 12.76
C SER A 174 23.54 -1.96 12.03
N SER A 175 22.36 -2.53 12.27
CA SER A 175 21.92 -3.76 11.59
C SER A 175 21.97 -3.57 10.07
N ILE A 176 21.27 -2.55 9.57
CA ILE A 176 21.22 -2.27 8.13
C ILE A 176 22.59 -1.91 7.57
N GLY A 177 23.42 -1.16 8.31
CA GLY A 177 24.77 -0.82 7.93
C GLY A 177 25.67 -2.05 7.73
N MET A 178 25.46 -3.12 8.53
CA MET A 178 26.19 -4.38 8.36
C MET A 178 25.75 -5.13 7.10
N PHE A 179 24.44 -5.19 6.82
CA PHE A 179 23.95 -5.77 5.55
C PHE A 179 24.46 -4.99 4.34
N VAL A 180 24.50 -3.65 4.42
CA VAL A 180 25.05 -2.80 3.36
C VAL A 180 26.55 -3.04 3.18
N ALA A 181 27.31 -3.17 4.27
CA ALA A 181 28.74 -3.47 4.19
C ALA A 181 29.02 -4.84 3.52
N GLN A 182 28.15 -5.83 3.76
CA GLN A 182 28.30 -7.19 3.23
C GLN A 182 27.79 -7.35 1.79
N TYR A 183 26.62 -6.78 1.47
CA TYR A 183 25.89 -7.04 0.22
C TYR A 183 25.79 -5.83 -0.71
N GLY A 184 26.14 -4.64 -0.22
CA GLY A 184 26.05 -3.38 -0.96
C GLY A 184 24.65 -2.75 -0.91
N ASP A 185 24.63 -1.42 -0.99
CA ASP A 185 23.41 -0.61 -0.92
C ASP A 185 22.34 -1.04 -1.92
N ASN A 186 22.72 -1.27 -3.19
CA ASN A 186 21.77 -1.63 -4.24
C ASN A 186 21.04 -2.94 -3.94
N ALA A 187 21.77 -4.01 -3.61
CA ALA A 187 21.17 -5.31 -3.37
C ALA A 187 20.25 -5.30 -2.15
N VAL A 188 20.67 -4.63 -1.07
CA VAL A 188 19.87 -4.47 0.14
C VAL A 188 18.60 -3.67 -0.16
N ALA A 189 18.73 -2.51 -0.81
CA ALA A 189 17.60 -1.64 -1.07
C ALA A 189 16.58 -2.28 -2.03
N GLU A 190 17.05 -2.97 -3.07
CA GLU A 190 16.21 -3.69 -4.02
C GLU A 190 15.46 -4.85 -3.35
N THR A 191 16.15 -5.65 -2.51
CA THR A 191 15.54 -6.73 -1.73
C THR A 191 14.40 -6.21 -0.85
N LEU A 192 14.63 -5.09 -0.16
CA LEU A 192 13.61 -4.45 0.69
C LEU A 192 12.42 -3.95 -0.11
N VAL A 193 12.61 -3.30 -1.26
CA VAL A 193 11.47 -2.85 -2.09
C VAL A 193 10.66 -4.01 -2.62
N LEU A 194 11.31 -5.08 -3.08
CA LEU A 194 10.60 -6.25 -3.59
C LEU A 194 9.78 -6.91 -2.47
N ALA A 195 10.34 -7.06 -1.27
CA ALA A 195 9.68 -7.65 -0.12
C ALA A 195 8.42 -6.87 0.35
N ARG A 196 8.29 -5.58 0.01
CA ARG A 196 7.08 -4.80 0.31
C ARG A 196 5.82 -5.28 -0.43
N SER A 197 5.99 -6.10 -1.46
CA SER A 197 4.86 -6.74 -2.16
C SER A 197 4.30 -7.95 -1.41
N GLU A 198 5.01 -8.44 -0.38
CA GLU A 198 4.58 -9.57 0.44
C GLU A 198 3.96 -9.07 1.74
N SER A 199 2.65 -9.32 1.93
CA SER A 199 1.88 -8.79 3.06
C SER A 199 2.48 -9.11 4.43
N ALA A 200 3.14 -10.28 4.58
CA ALA A 200 3.74 -10.68 5.85
C ALA A 200 5.08 -9.97 6.14
N LEU A 201 5.79 -9.51 5.10
CA LEU A 201 7.11 -8.90 5.21
C LEU A 201 7.07 -7.37 5.09
N GLU A 202 5.98 -6.81 4.56
CA GLU A 202 5.85 -5.38 4.29
C GLU A 202 6.22 -4.47 5.48
N PRO A 203 5.75 -4.73 6.72
CA PRO A 203 6.10 -3.87 7.85
C PRO A 203 7.60 -3.86 8.16
N LEU A 204 8.23 -5.03 8.10
CA LEU A 204 9.67 -5.19 8.33
C LEU A 204 10.47 -4.52 7.22
N ALA A 205 10.12 -4.82 5.96
CA ALA A 205 10.80 -4.29 4.79
C ALA A 205 10.72 -2.75 4.73
N ARG A 206 9.55 -2.18 5.02
CA ARG A 206 9.35 -0.72 5.11
C ARG A 206 10.19 -0.10 6.23
N ASN A 207 10.22 -0.73 7.41
CA ASN A 207 11.01 -0.23 8.54
C ASN A 207 12.51 -0.22 8.22
N LEU A 208 13.04 -1.32 7.68
CA LEU A 208 14.45 -1.44 7.30
C LEU A 208 14.81 -0.48 6.16
N GLN A 209 13.91 -0.27 5.19
CA GLN A 209 14.12 0.71 4.13
C GLN A 209 14.17 2.14 4.68
N GLN A 210 13.30 2.48 5.63
CA GLN A 210 13.37 3.77 6.31
C GLN A 210 14.69 3.93 7.06
N GLN A 211 15.15 2.91 7.80
CA GLN A 211 16.46 2.95 8.46
C GLN A 211 17.59 3.21 7.46
N GLN A 212 17.59 2.49 6.32
CA GLN A 212 18.56 2.69 5.25
C GLN A 212 18.57 4.14 4.74
N PHE A 213 17.39 4.73 4.51
CA PHE A 213 17.29 6.12 4.05
C PHE A 213 17.82 7.11 5.08
N HIS A 214 17.55 6.90 6.37
CA HIS A 214 18.11 7.74 7.43
C HIS A 214 19.63 7.62 7.51
N GLU A 215 20.22 6.46 7.23
CA GLU A 215 21.68 6.32 7.14
C GLU A 215 22.26 7.10 5.96
N TRP A 216 21.65 6.98 4.78
CA TRP A 216 22.04 7.78 3.61
C TRP A 216 21.98 9.29 3.89
N GLN A 217 20.92 9.73 4.58
CA GLN A 217 20.76 11.12 4.99
C GLN A 217 21.82 11.57 6.00
N LYS A 218 22.11 10.74 7.02
CA LYS A 218 23.19 11.01 8.00
C LYS A 218 24.55 11.09 7.33
N SER A 219 24.78 10.26 6.30
CA SER A 219 25.96 10.33 5.43
C SER A 219 25.92 11.46 4.40
N LYS A 220 24.90 12.33 4.44
CA LYS A 220 24.71 13.48 3.55
C LYS A 220 24.66 13.12 2.06
N LYS A 221 24.16 11.93 1.72
CA LYS A 221 23.99 11.51 0.33
C LYS A 221 22.89 12.33 -0.34
N SER A 222 23.16 12.87 -1.51
CA SER A 222 22.16 13.49 -2.37
C SER A 222 21.30 12.43 -3.08
N ALA A 223 20.19 12.85 -3.69
CA ALA A 223 19.42 11.96 -4.54
C ALA A 223 20.23 11.47 -5.77
N ASP A 224 21.13 12.30 -6.32
CA ASP A 224 22.05 11.90 -7.40
C ASP A 224 23.05 10.83 -6.92
N ASP A 225 23.50 10.89 -5.67
CA ASP A 225 24.36 9.85 -5.10
C ASP A 225 23.60 8.54 -4.95
N VAL A 226 22.35 8.59 -4.47
CA VAL A 226 21.50 7.39 -4.37
C VAL A 226 21.18 6.80 -5.73
N PHE A 227 20.92 7.64 -6.75
CA PHE A 227 20.76 7.16 -8.13
C PHE A 227 21.99 6.37 -8.61
N LYS A 228 23.20 6.91 -8.36
CA LYS A 228 24.46 6.21 -8.70
C LYS A 228 24.62 4.92 -7.91
N LEU A 229 24.28 4.91 -6.62
CA LEU A 229 24.33 3.71 -5.78
C LEU A 229 23.42 2.59 -6.30
N MET A 230 22.23 2.93 -6.81
CA MET A 230 21.29 1.94 -7.35
C MET A 230 21.74 1.35 -8.70
N ASN A 231 22.80 1.88 -9.32
CA ASN A 231 23.32 1.43 -10.61
C ASN A 231 22.18 1.26 -11.64
N ILE A 232 21.41 2.33 -11.85
CA ILE A 232 20.23 2.32 -12.73
C ILE A 232 20.67 2.36 -14.20
N GLU A 233 20.15 1.42 -14.99
CA GLU A 233 20.47 1.20 -16.39
C GLU A 233 19.21 1.26 -17.28
N GLU A 234 19.39 1.28 -18.61
CA GLU A 234 18.29 1.26 -19.60
C GLU A 234 17.29 0.10 -19.37
N LYS A 235 17.78 -1.05 -18.88
CA LYS A 235 16.93 -2.22 -18.61
C LYS A 235 15.95 -2.00 -17.46
N ASP A 236 16.24 -1.09 -16.55
CA ASP A 236 15.41 -0.85 -15.36
C ASP A 236 14.12 -0.09 -15.70
N PHE A 237 13.98 0.38 -16.94
CA PHE A 237 12.77 1.03 -17.47
C PHE A 237 11.82 0.05 -18.19
N SER A 238 12.14 -1.25 -18.21
CA SER A 238 11.39 -2.26 -18.99
C SER A 238 9.98 -2.53 -18.45
N HIS A 239 9.86 -2.51 -17.13
CA HIS A 239 8.68 -2.99 -16.42
C HIS A 239 7.75 -1.82 -16.11
N ILE A 240 6.54 -2.12 -15.64
CA ILE A 240 5.57 -1.11 -15.21
C ILE A 240 6.13 -0.33 -14.01
N ILE A 241 6.70 -1.07 -13.06
CA ILE A 241 7.32 -0.53 -11.86
C ILE A 241 8.80 -0.91 -11.89
N SER A 242 9.65 0.09 -11.72
CA SER A 242 11.08 -0.10 -11.54
C SER A 242 11.43 -0.03 -10.05
N PRO A 243 11.82 -1.14 -9.40
CA PRO A 243 12.14 -1.14 -7.97
C PRO A 243 13.21 -0.09 -7.62
N LYS A 244 14.24 0.03 -8.46
CA LYS A 244 15.34 0.98 -8.25
C LYS A 244 14.90 2.45 -8.33
N LEU A 245 14.02 2.79 -9.27
CA LEU A 245 13.49 4.15 -9.35
C LEU A 245 12.53 4.47 -8.21
N GLU A 246 11.79 3.48 -7.70
CA GLU A 246 10.98 3.63 -6.49
C GLU A 246 11.84 3.89 -5.24
N ILE A 247 13.04 3.30 -5.15
CA ILE A 247 14.02 3.60 -4.09
C ILE A 247 14.45 5.07 -4.16
N VAL A 248 14.90 5.53 -5.34
CA VAL A 248 15.34 6.91 -5.54
C VAL A 248 14.21 7.89 -5.25
N LYS A 249 12.99 7.61 -5.73
CA LYS A 249 11.79 8.40 -5.49
C LYS A 249 11.44 8.48 -4.00
N GLY A 250 11.47 7.35 -3.29
CA GLY A 250 11.23 7.29 -1.85
C GLY A 250 12.24 8.12 -1.06
N TYR A 251 13.51 8.07 -1.46
CA TYR A 251 14.55 8.88 -0.82
C TYR A 251 14.39 10.38 -1.09
N ILE A 252 14.05 10.78 -2.32
CA ILE A 252 13.70 12.18 -2.65
C ILE A 252 12.55 12.68 -1.78
N MET A 253 11.50 11.86 -1.58
CA MET A 253 10.38 12.23 -0.71
C MET A 253 10.82 12.46 0.74
N LEU A 254 11.75 11.65 1.27
CA LEU A 254 12.31 11.85 2.60
C LEU A 254 13.12 13.16 2.69
N LEU A 255 13.97 13.44 1.70
CA LEU A 255 14.74 14.68 1.66
C LEU A 255 13.82 15.91 1.65
N LYS A 256 12.74 15.88 0.86
CA LYS A 256 11.72 16.94 0.84
C LYS A 256 10.97 17.10 2.15
N ALA A 257 10.63 15.98 2.79
CA ALA A 257 9.93 16.02 4.07
C ALA A 257 10.77 16.67 5.18
N THR A 258 12.10 16.56 5.08
CA THR A 258 13.04 17.11 6.05
C THR A 258 13.61 18.47 5.66
N ASN A 259 13.51 18.85 4.38
CA ASN A 259 13.87 20.16 3.84
C ASN A 259 12.85 20.60 2.78
N PRO A 260 11.80 21.36 3.14
CA PRO A 260 10.75 21.77 2.21
C PRO A 260 11.22 22.61 1.02
N GLU A 261 12.38 23.27 1.14
CA GLU A 261 13.01 24.04 0.05
C GLU A 261 13.70 23.14 -0.99
N ASP A 262 13.82 21.84 -0.72
CA ASP A 262 14.38 20.88 -1.67
C ASP A 262 13.41 20.69 -2.85
N THR A 263 13.80 21.24 -3.99
CA THR A 263 13.02 21.15 -5.25
C THR A 263 13.34 19.90 -6.07
N THR A 264 14.26 19.05 -5.62
CA THR A 264 14.75 17.88 -6.35
C THR A 264 13.61 16.98 -6.81
N ASP A 265 13.54 16.67 -8.10
CA ASP A 265 12.55 15.76 -8.66
C ASP A 265 13.19 14.55 -9.32
N LEU A 266 12.44 13.45 -9.38
CA LEU A 266 12.94 12.18 -9.91
C LEU A 266 13.43 12.31 -11.36
N LEU A 267 12.72 13.07 -12.21
CA LEU A 267 13.11 13.25 -13.60
C LEU A 267 14.46 13.99 -13.71
N SER A 268 14.70 15.00 -12.88
CA SER A 268 15.99 15.71 -12.83
C SER A 268 17.14 14.79 -12.41
N VAL A 269 16.95 14.02 -11.34
CA VAL A 269 17.97 13.09 -10.83
C VAL A 269 18.32 12.02 -11.87
N VAL A 270 17.30 11.41 -12.49
CA VAL A 270 17.50 10.40 -13.53
C VAL A 270 18.14 11.01 -14.77
N SER A 271 17.69 12.20 -15.20
CA SER A 271 18.29 12.91 -16.33
C SER A 271 19.78 13.19 -16.09
N ASN A 272 20.13 13.74 -14.93
CA ASN A 272 21.52 13.98 -14.53
C ASN A 272 22.35 12.69 -14.55
N GLY A 273 21.80 11.60 -13.99
CA GLY A 273 22.43 10.29 -13.97
C GLY A 273 22.74 9.73 -15.37
N PHE A 274 21.87 10.00 -16.34
CA PHE A 274 22.07 9.65 -17.75
C PHE A 274 22.90 10.68 -18.53
N LYS A 275 23.42 11.74 -17.88
CA LYS A 275 24.18 12.85 -18.49
C LYS A 275 23.31 13.80 -19.33
N GLY A 276 22.09 14.04 -18.87
CA GLY A 276 21.16 15.03 -19.40
C GLY A 276 19.98 14.41 -20.18
N ASP A 277 19.00 15.28 -20.46
CA ASP A 277 17.71 14.90 -21.03
C ASP A 277 17.88 14.18 -22.38
N GLY A 278 18.83 14.59 -23.22
CA GLY A 278 19.05 13.98 -24.52
C GLY A 278 19.61 12.55 -24.46
N ALA A 279 20.46 12.24 -23.50
CA ALA A 279 20.99 10.88 -23.33
C ALA A 279 19.94 9.96 -22.70
N LEU A 280 19.19 10.46 -21.72
CA LEU A 280 18.03 9.74 -21.16
C LEU A 280 16.99 9.45 -22.25
N ALA A 281 16.60 10.46 -23.02
CA ALA A 281 15.59 10.32 -24.08
C ALA A 281 15.95 9.24 -25.11
N GLN A 282 17.23 9.18 -25.51
CA GLN A 282 17.71 8.15 -26.42
C GLN A 282 17.60 6.75 -25.81
N ALA A 283 17.99 6.58 -24.54
CA ALA A 283 17.86 5.30 -23.83
C ALA A 283 16.39 4.87 -23.73
N ILE A 284 15.50 5.79 -23.36
CA ILE A 284 14.05 5.55 -23.26
C ILE A 284 13.43 5.16 -24.60
N VAL A 285 13.68 5.94 -25.67
CA VAL A 285 13.09 5.66 -27.00
C VAL A 285 13.63 4.35 -27.58
N LYS A 286 14.92 4.07 -27.39
CA LYS A 286 15.51 2.78 -27.75
C LYS A 286 14.81 1.65 -27.00
N LYS A 287 14.59 1.80 -25.70
CA LYS A 287 13.92 0.80 -24.88
C LYS A 287 12.47 0.57 -25.30
N LEU A 288 11.72 1.65 -25.54
CA LEU A 288 10.35 1.59 -26.02
C LEU A 288 10.24 0.90 -27.37
N ALA A 289 11.16 1.15 -28.30
CA ALA A 289 11.18 0.46 -29.58
C ALA A 289 11.39 -1.06 -29.41
N MET A 290 12.24 -1.47 -28.47
CA MET A 290 12.46 -2.89 -28.15
C MET A 290 11.28 -3.55 -27.43
N LEU A 291 10.59 -2.81 -26.54
CA LEU A 291 9.40 -3.33 -25.86
C LEU A 291 8.23 -3.44 -26.82
N HIS A 292 8.01 -2.41 -27.64
CA HIS A 292 6.89 -2.33 -28.57
C HIS A 292 6.93 -3.46 -29.60
N SER A 293 8.11 -3.84 -30.10
CA SER A 293 8.26 -4.97 -31.01
C SER A 293 7.93 -6.33 -30.38
N ARG A 294 8.01 -6.45 -29.05
CA ARG A 294 7.69 -7.67 -28.30
C ARG A 294 6.24 -7.70 -27.82
N ASN A 295 5.79 -6.60 -27.22
CA ASN A 295 4.46 -6.43 -26.66
C ASN A 295 4.12 -4.92 -26.60
N PRO A 296 3.31 -4.43 -27.57
CA PRO A 296 2.90 -3.03 -27.62
C PRO A 296 2.22 -2.52 -26.34
N VAL A 297 1.39 -3.35 -25.69
CA VAL A 297 0.67 -2.98 -24.46
C VAL A 297 1.63 -2.80 -23.30
N ALA A 298 2.60 -3.72 -23.14
CA ALA A 298 3.62 -3.61 -22.11
C ALA A 298 4.54 -2.39 -22.31
N ALA A 299 4.79 -1.99 -23.56
CA ALA A 299 5.56 -0.79 -23.86
C ALA A 299 4.86 0.48 -23.36
N VAL A 300 3.55 0.61 -23.57
CA VAL A 300 2.76 1.76 -23.12
C VAL A 300 2.67 1.82 -21.59
N ALA A 301 2.55 0.66 -20.92
CA ALA A 301 2.48 0.61 -19.47
C ALA A 301 3.85 0.68 -18.76
N SER A 302 4.96 0.72 -19.51
CA SER A 302 6.31 0.67 -18.93
C SER A 302 6.75 1.98 -18.29
N THR A 303 7.68 1.90 -17.33
CA THR A 303 8.39 3.07 -16.79
C THR A 303 9.10 3.86 -17.90
N ALA A 304 9.49 3.22 -19.00
CA ALA A 304 10.03 3.95 -20.15
C ALA A 304 9.03 4.94 -20.76
N ALA A 305 7.76 4.55 -20.91
CA ALA A 305 6.72 5.43 -21.44
C ALA A 305 6.42 6.60 -20.48
N GLU A 306 6.43 6.35 -19.17
CA GLU A 306 6.30 7.39 -18.16
C GLU A 306 7.42 8.44 -18.29
N PHE A 307 8.68 8.01 -18.37
CA PHE A 307 9.82 8.92 -18.50
C PHE A 307 9.86 9.67 -19.85
N GLU A 308 9.40 9.04 -20.94
CA GLU A 308 9.20 9.74 -22.22
C GLU A 308 8.21 10.91 -22.07
N MET A 309 7.10 10.67 -21.38
CA MET A 309 6.09 11.71 -21.10
C MET A 309 6.59 12.81 -20.17
N LEU A 310 7.38 12.46 -19.17
CA LEU A 310 7.98 13.41 -18.25
C LEU A 310 8.98 14.34 -18.96
N LEU A 311 9.86 13.79 -19.81
CA LEU A 311 10.79 14.55 -20.65
C LEU A 311 10.05 15.48 -21.63
N PHE A 312 9.04 14.95 -22.33
CA PHE A 312 8.20 15.74 -23.21
C PHE A 312 7.60 16.95 -22.50
N ARG A 313 6.98 16.73 -21.33
CA ARG A 313 6.32 17.79 -20.56
C ARG A 313 7.31 18.86 -20.13
N ARG A 314 8.55 18.47 -19.79
CA ARG A 314 9.64 19.39 -19.48
C ARG A 314 10.01 20.24 -20.69
N TRP A 315 10.28 19.64 -21.86
CA TRP A 315 10.64 20.38 -23.07
C TRP A 315 9.52 21.29 -23.58
N PHE A 316 8.27 20.84 -23.51
CA PHE A 316 7.10 21.65 -23.87
C PHE A 316 6.98 22.90 -22.99
N LYS A 317 7.15 22.76 -21.67
CA LYS A 317 7.17 23.92 -20.74
C LYS A 317 8.33 24.86 -21.02
N SER A 318 9.49 24.31 -21.42
CA SER A 318 10.67 25.09 -21.81
C SER A 318 10.55 25.73 -23.20
N LYS A 319 9.43 25.54 -23.91
CA LYS A 319 9.15 26.12 -25.24
C LYS A 319 10.25 25.85 -26.27
N ILE A 320 10.82 24.64 -26.24
CA ILE A 320 11.85 24.23 -27.21
C ILE A 320 11.20 24.07 -28.59
N ASP A 321 11.67 24.81 -29.59
CA ASP A 321 11.17 24.72 -30.96
C ASP A 321 11.79 23.54 -31.74
N PRO A 322 11.08 22.99 -32.74
CA PRO A 322 11.55 21.84 -33.54
C PRO A 322 12.94 22.01 -34.16
N VAL A 323 13.26 23.22 -34.60
CA VAL A 323 14.46 23.51 -35.38
C VAL A 323 15.68 23.54 -34.47
N SER A 324 15.52 24.07 -33.26
CA SER A 324 16.59 24.15 -32.27
C SER A 324 16.67 22.92 -31.35
N PHE A 325 15.70 22.00 -31.39
CA PHE A 325 15.66 20.84 -30.50
C PHE A 325 16.92 19.99 -30.56
N TYR A 326 17.45 19.72 -31.75
CA TYR A 326 18.69 18.94 -31.89
C TYR A 326 19.87 19.61 -31.17
N ARG A 327 19.98 20.93 -31.31
CA ARG A 327 21.05 21.70 -30.67
C ARG A 327 20.85 21.82 -29.16
N GLN A 328 19.63 22.10 -28.71
CA GLN A 328 19.33 22.34 -27.29
C GLN A 328 19.32 21.06 -26.44
N VAL A 329 18.81 19.95 -26.98
CA VAL A 329 18.64 18.70 -26.23
C VAL A 329 19.81 17.74 -26.42
N PHE A 330 20.41 17.71 -27.61
CA PHE A 330 21.49 16.79 -27.93
C PHE A 330 22.85 17.45 -28.17
N GLY A 331 22.92 18.79 -28.27
CA GLY A 331 24.17 19.50 -28.59
C GLY A 331 24.69 19.23 -30.00
N VAL A 332 23.84 18.79 -30.94
CA VAL A 332 24.24 18.47 -32.32
C VAL A 332 23.35 19.16 -33.34
N GLU A 333 23.87 19.35 -34.56
CA GLU A 333 23.06 19.75 -35.72
C GLU A 333 22.24 18.57 -36.26
N GLU A 334 21.05 18.83 -36.82
CA GLU A 334 20.15 17.79 -37.34
C GLU A 334 20.82 16.85 -38.37
N ALA A 335 21.66 17.41 -39.24
CA ALA A 335 22.41 16.65 -40.24
C ALA A 335 23.30 15.57 -39.61
N ASN A 336 23.85 15.85 -38.43
CA ASN A 336 24.75 14.97 -37.69
C ASN A 336 24.01 14.09 -36.68
N ALA A 337 22.69 14.23 -36.55
CA ALA A 337 21.92 13.49 -35.56
C ALA A 337 21.80 12.00 -35.94
N GLY A 338 22.11 11.14 -34.97
CA GLY A 338 22.00 9.69 -35.08
C GLY A 338 20.55 9.19 -35.11
N ARG A 339 20.38 7.89 -35.41
CA ARG A 339 19.07 7.25 -35.54
C ARG A 339 18.15 7.50 -34.35
N TRP A 340 18.67 7.37 -33.12
CA TRP A 340 17.89 7.48 -31.90
C TRP A 340 17.55 8.94 -31.56
N GLN A 341 18.45 9.89 -31.82
CA GLN A 341 18.15 11.32 -31.69
C GLN A 341 17.01 11.73 -32.63
N LYS A 342 17.10 11.33 -33.91
CA LYS A 342 16.02 11.55 -34.89
C LYS A 342 14.71 10.85 -34.49
N ALA A 343 14.78 9.67 -33.85
CA ALA A 343 13.61 8.98 -33.34
C ALA A 343 12.94 9.71 -32.18
N VAL A 344 13.72 10.28 -31.24
CA VAL A 344 13.21 11.13 -30.15
C VAL A 344 12.49 12.35 -30.72
N VAL A 345 13.08 13.05 -31.70
CA VAL A 345 12.44 14.20 -32.35
C VAL A 345 11.14 13.76 -33.03
N ARG A 346 11.14 12.70 -33.84
CA ARG A 346 9.90 12.20 -34.45
C ARG A 346 8.81 11.91 -33.43
N ARG A 347 9.12 11.21 -32.34
CA ARG A 347 8.14 10.85 -31.30
C ARG A 347 7.61 12.08 -30.55
N THR A 348 8.50 13.02 -30.23
CA THR A 348 8.11 14.29 -29.58
C THR A 348 7.21 15.12 -30.50
N TRP A 349 7.49 15.16 -31.81
CA TRP A 349 6.73 15.94 -32.78
C TRP A 349 5.44 15.29 -33.29
N ILE A 350 5.34 13.96 -33.31
CA ILE A 350 4.07 13.25 -33.52
C ILE A 350 3.07 13.61 -32.41
N ILE A 351 3.54 13.78 -31.17
CA ILE A 351 2.72 14.08 -30.00
C ILE A 351 2.33 15.58 -29.93
N THR A 352 3.17 16.50 -30.44
CA THR A 352 2.77 17.92 -30.58
C THR A 352 1.91 18.17 -31.82
N ALA A 353 2.20 17.52 -32.96
CA ALA A 353 1.44 17.66 -34.21
C ALA A 353 0.05 17.02 -34.14
N SER A 354 -0.17 16.03 -33.28
CA SER A 354 -1.52 15.52 -32.99
C SER A 354 -2.44 16.54 -32.30
N LYS A 355 -1.92 17.71 -31.88
CA LYS A 355 -2.71 18.88 -31.48
C LYS A 355 -2.94 19.91 -32.61
N ILE A 356 -2.40 19.70 -33.81
CA ILE A 356 -2.56 20.57 -34.99
C ILE A 356 -3.08 19.72 -36.18
N THR A 357 -4.39 19.79 -36.41
CA THR A 357 -5.16 19.32 -37.59
C THR A 357 -5.12 17.82 -37.93
N THR A 358 -6.24 17.14 -37.61
CA THR A 358 -6.53 15.71 -37.85
C THR A 358 -7.04 15.40 -39.26
N THR A 359 -6.38 15.89 -40.32
CA THR A 359 -6.83 15.59 -41.70
C THR A 359 -5.83 14.91 -42.62
N ASP A 360 -4.55 14.73 -42.26
CA ASP A 360 -3.57 14.13 -43.20
C ASP A 360 -2.57 13.11 -42.61
N LEU A 361 -2.90 12.39 -41.53
CA LEU A 361 -2.01 11.36 -40.96
C LEU A 361 -2.64 9.95 -40.98
N SER A 362 -1.85 8.96 -41.39
CA SER A 362 -2.27 7.56 -41.55
C SER A 362 -2.69 6.90 -40.22
N ASP A 363 -3.47 5.82 -40.34
CA ASP A 363 -4.18 5.16 -39.24
C ASP A 363 -3.30 4.71 -38.06
N ASP A 364 -2.00 4.49 -38.28
CA ASP A 364 -1.05 4.08 -37.24
C ASP A 364 -0.74 5.17 -36.20
N ILE A 365 -1.04 6.44 -36.49
CA ILE A 365 -0.69 7.60 -35.62
C ILE A 365 -1.86 8.08 -34.77
N ARG A 366 -3.11 7.71 -35.10
CA ARG A 366 -4.33 8.15 -34.38
C ARG A 366 -4.36 7.78 -32.90
N LEU A 367 -3.60 6.77 -32.47
CA LEU A 367 -3.54 6.33 -31.08
C LEU A 367 -2.76 7.28 -30.14
N PHE A 368 -1.95 8.21 -30.69
CA PHE A 368 -1.07 9.09 -29.90
C PHE A 368 -1.70 10.44 -29.51
N ALA A 369 -2.87 10.78 -30.04
CA ALA A 369 -3.39 12.16 -30.03
C ALA A 369 -4.24 12.57 -28.82
N THR A 370 -4.76 11.63 -28.01
CA THR A 370 -5.88 11.93 -27.10
C THR A 370 -5.52 12.26 -25.65
N SER A 371 -4.25 12.46 -25.28
CA SER A 371 -3.92 12.64 -23.86
C SER A 371 -2.91 13.73 -23.56
N GLN A 372 -3.24 15.03 -23.71
CA GLN A 372 -2.39 16.09 -23.10
C GLN A 372 -3.05 17.44 -22.72
N ILE A 373 -2.98 17.72 -21.41
CA ILE A 373 -2.49 18.96 -20.71
C ILE A 373 -3.41 20.19 -20.55
N GLY A 374 -3.66 20.54 -19.27
CA GLY A 374 -3.84 21.91 -18.75
C GLY A 374 -3.87 21.99 -17.20
N ARG A 375 -3.08 22.88 -16.57
CA ARG A 375 -3.06 23.26 -15.12
C ARG A 375 -3.46 24.76 -14.97
N PRO A 376 -3.54 25.39 -13.77
CA PRO A 376 -4.34 25.12 -12.55
C PRO A 376 -5.05 26.39 -11.99
N SER A 377 -5.97 26.28 -11.03
CA SER A 377 -6.24 27.31 -9.97
C SER A 377 -7.16 26.76 -8.87
N TYR A 378 -6.76 26.93 -7.61
CA TYR A 378 -7.47 26.50 -6.40
C TYR A 378 -8.64 27.41 -6.02
N ARG A 379 -9.75 26.85 -5.49
CA ARG A 379 -10.56 27.46 -4.40
C ARG A 379 -11.62 26.50 -3.80
N LEU A 380 -11.44 26.23 -2.50
CA LEU A 380 -12.41 26.02 -1.40
C LEU A 380 -13.90 25.70 -1.73
N LEU A 381 -14.44 24.60 -1.19
CA LEU A 381 -15.50 24.59 -0.14
C LEU A 381 -16.02 23.17 0.22
N ARG A 382 -15.84 22.85 1.50
CA ARG A 382 -16.59 22.08 2.52
C ARG A 382 -17.89 21.29 2.19
N THR A 383 -18.07 20.27 3.05
CA THR A 383 -19.26 19.60 3.66
C THR A 383 -19.93 18.37 3.01
N TYR A 384 -19.73 17.22 3.68
CA TYR A 384 -20.68 16.17 4.14
C TYR A 384 -22.14 16.22 3.65
N ASP A 385 -22.68 15.07 3.20
CA ASP A 385 -23.63 14.27 4.00
C ASP A 385 -23.89 12.87 3.39
N GLU A 386 -23.88 11.86 4.25
CA GLU A 386 -24.44 10.51 4.02
C GLU A 386 -25.95 10.56 4.27
N GLU A 387 -26.78 9.82 3.52
CA GLU A 387 -27.84 8.98 4.13
C GLU A 387 -28.56 8.00 3.19
N ARG A 388 -28.51 6.72 3.62
CA ARG A 388 -29.56 5.68 3.77
C ARG A 388 -30.73 5.56 2.79
N GLY A 389 -30.93 4.33 2.32
CA GLY A 389 -31.93 3.94 1.33
C GLY A 389 -33.33 3.58 1.83
N HIS A 390 -34.25 3.55 0.86
CA HIS A 390 -35.50 2.79 0.77
C HIS A 390 -35.92 2.72 -0.71
N LEU A 391 -36.68 1.70 -1.10
CA LEU A 391 -37.05 1.35 -2.50
C LEU A 391 -37.78 2.47 -3.28
N GLY A 392 -38.27 3.53 -2.62
CA GLY A 392 -38.73 4.76 -3.30
C GLY A 392 -37.60 5.56 -3.98
N GLY A 393 -36.36 5.38 -3.51
CA GLY A 393 -35.16 5.99 -4.10
C GLY A 393 -34.72 5.37 -5.42
N LEU A 394 -35.19 4.17 -5.77
CA LEU A 394 -34.88 3.52 -7.05
C LEU A 394 -35.40 4.30 -8.26
N ILE A 395 -36.48 5.07 -8.08
CA ILE A 395 -37.22 5.72 -9.18
C ILE A 395 -36.73 7.16 -9.40
N HIS A 396 -36.28 7.84 -8.33
CA HIS A 396 -35.82 9.23 -8.43
C HIS A 396 -34.45 9.40 -9.09
N THR A 397 -33.62 8.35 -9.12
CA THR A 397 -32.28 8.39 -9.75
C THR A 397 -32.33 8.47 -11.28
N GLY A 398 -33.51 8.35 -11.93
CA GLY A 398 -33.65 8.35 -13.39
C GLY A 398 -34.10 9.68 -14.02
N THR A 399 -34.57 10.66 -13.24
CA THR A 399 -35.24 11.84 -13.81
C THR A 399 -34.87 13.12 -13.09
N SER A 400 -33.94 13.91 -13.65
CA SER A 400 -33.85 15.33 -13.28
C SER A 400 -35.03 16.07 -13.92
N LYS A 401 -35.72 16.84 -13.09
CA LYS A 401 -36.92 17.68 -13.33
C LYS A 401 -37.20 17.99 -14.82
N VAL A 402 -38.27 17.43 -15.35
CA VAL A 402 -38.83 17.76 -16.67
C VAL A 402 -40.20 18.39 -16.45
N ASP A 403 -40.32 19.69 -16.71
CA ASP A 403 -41.62 20.34 -16.88
C ASP A 403 -42.19 19.91 -18.24
N ASP A 404 -43.28 19.12 -18.21
CA ASP A 404 -44.51 19.30 -18.97
C ASP A 404 -45.37 18.02 -18.92
N LEU A 405 -46.67 18.18 -18.76
CA LEU A 405 -47.68 17.14 -18.52
C LEU A 405 -47.64 15.93 -19.50
N LEU A 406 -47.07 16.08 -20.70
CA LEU A 406 -46.84 15.01 -21.69
C LEU A 406 -45.73 14.02 -21.30
N ALA A 407 -44.75 14.43 -20.49
CA ALA A 407 -43.69 13.56 -19.98
C ALA A 407 -44.23 12.56 -18.92
N SER A 408 -45.29 12.93 -18.18
CA SER A 408 -45.82 12.11 -17.08
C SER A 408 -46.46 10.79 -17.54
N ALA A 409 -47.15 10.77 -18.69
CA ALA A 409 -47.80 9.56 -19.20
C ALA A 409 -46.78 8.57 -19.78
N LYS A 410 -45.80 9.07 -20.55
CA LYS A 410 -44.71 8.23 -21.07
C LYS A 410 -43.74 7.79 -19.97
N LEU A 411 -43.58 8.56 -18.88
CA LEU A 411 -42.82 8.12 -17.71
C LEU A 411 -43.53 6.97 -16.97
N LYS A 412 -44.85 7.04 -16.81
CA LYS A 412 -45.65 5.92 -16.28
C LYS A 412 -45.56 4.67 -17.16
N GLU A 413 -45.47 4.84 -18.48
CA GLU A 413 -45.26 3.73 -19.41
C GLU A 413 -43.87 3.11 -19.27
N TYR A 414 -42.82 3.93 -19.13
CA TYR A 414 -41.47 3.47 -18.79
C TYR A 414 -41.46 2.68 -17.47
N GLU A 415 -42.06 3.23 -16.42
CA GLU A 415 -42.17 2.57 -15.11
C GLU A 415 -42.92 1.23 -15.22
N ALA A 416 -44.00 1.17 -15.99
CA ALA A 416 -44.74 -0.07 -16.22
C ALA A 416 -43.91 -1.12 -16.98
N LEU A 417 -43.10 -0.70 -17.97
CA LEU A 417 -42.20 -1.59 -18.70
C LEU A 417 -41.06 -2.09 -17.82
N VAL A 418 -40.47 -1.23 -16.99
CA VAL A 418 -39.44 -1.61 -16.02
C VAL A 418 -39.98 -2.63 -15.01
N ASN A 419 -41.19 -2.42 -14.49
CA ASN A 419 -41.84 -3.37 -13.57
C ASN A 419 -42.15 -4.72 -14.24
N LYS A 420 -42.39 -4.72 -15.55
CA LYS A 420 -42.64 -5.95 -16.34
C LYS A 420 -41.37 -6.67 -16.78
N LEU A 421 -40.18 -6.09 -16.62
CA LEU A 421 -38.92 -6.74 -17.01
C LEU A 421 -38.74 -8.10 -16.34
N GLN A 422 -39.25 -8.28 -15.11
CA GLN A 422 -39.10 -9.50 -14.31
C GLN A 422 -37.69 -10.08 -14.40
N LEU A 423 -36.69 -9.20 -14.26
CA LEU A 423 -35.28 -9.56 -14.35
C LEU A 423 -35.02 -10.76 -13.43
N GLY A 424 -34.24 -11.75 -13.86
CA GLY A 424 -33.86 -12.93 -13.05
C GLY A 424 -32.57 -12.69 -12.26
N ASP A 425 -32.00 -13.69 -11.58
CA ASP A 425 -30.73 -13.50 -10.84
C ASP A 425 -29.51 -13.44 -11.76
N ASP A 426 -29.62 -14.00 -12.97
CA ASP A 426 -28.59 -13.93 -14.00
C ASP A 426 -28.84 -12.77 -14.98
N ILE A 427 -27.87 -11.85 -15.02
CA ILE A 427 -27.88 -10.70 -15.92
C ILE A 427 -27.78 -11.13 -17.38
N VAL A 428 -27.02 -12.18 -17.71
CA VAL A 428 -26.84 -12.61 -19.12
C VAL A 428 -28.15 -13.13 -19.70
N THR A 429 -28.92 -13.88 -18.91
CA THR A 429 -30.29 -14.30 -19.26
C THR A 429 -31.21 -13.10 -19.44
N SER A 430 -31.10 -12.09 -18.57
CA SER A 430 -31.94 -10.90 -18.63
C SER A 430 -31.62 -10.00 -19.83
N LEU A 431 -30.36 -9.95 -20.28
CA LEU A 431 -29.95 -9.29 -21.53
C LEU A 431 -30.54 -9.94 -22.79
N ARG A 432 -31.00 -11.19 -22.69
CA ARG A 432 -31.67 -11.93 -23.78
C ARG A 432 -33.19 -11.94 -23.66
N SER A 433 -33.74 -11.29 -22.64
CA SER A 433 -35.19 -11.27 -22.42
C SER A 433 -35.91 -10.46 -23.50
N SER A 434 -37.02 -11.00 -24.00
CA SER A 434 -37.92 -10.26 -24.90
C SER A 434 -38.51 -9.01 -24.24
N GLN A 435 -38.63 -8.98 -22.91
CA GLN A 435 -39.07 -7.78 -22.17
C GLN A 435 -38.03 -6.66 -22.21
N LEU A 436 -36.74 -7.00 -22.26
CA LEU A 436 -35.69 -6.00 -22.40
C LEU A 436 -35.70 -5.39 -23.81
N GLU A 437 -36.00 -6.18 -24.84
CA GLU A 437 -36.15 -5.67 -26.21
C GLU A 437 -37.37 -4.71 -26.31
N ASN A 438 -38.48 -5.02 -25.64
CA ASN A 438 -39.62 -4.11 -25.54
C ASN A 438 -39.23 -2.77 -24.89
N LEU A 439 -38.49 -2.83 -23.77
CA LEU A 439 -38.00 -1.62 -23.10
C LEU A 439 -37.02 -0.84 -23.97
N LYS A 440 -36.11 -1.52 -24.67
CA LYS A 440 -35.15 -0.90 -25.60
C LYS A 440 -35.84 -0.15 -26.72
N GLN A 441 -36.86 -0.74 -27.34
CA GLN A 441 -37.65 -0.06 -28.38
C GLN A 441 -38.35 1.19 -27.82
N PHE A 442 -38.91 1.08 -26.62
CA PHE A 442 -39.51 2.23 -25.94
C PHE A 442 -38.49 3.34 -25.68
N VAL A 443 -37.34 3.01 -25.08
CA VAL A 443 -36.25 3.97 -24.78
C VAL A 443 -35.75 4.64 -26.06
N ALA A 444 -35.52 3.89 -27.14
CA ALA A 444 -35.11 4.45 -28.42
C ALA A 444 -36.16 5.43 -28.98
N SER A 445 -37.44 5.06 -28.93
CA SER A 445 -38.54 5.93 -29.38
C SER A 445 -38.69 7.18 -28.51
N PHE A 446 -38.49 7.05 -27.20
CA PHE A 446 -38.64 8.15 -26.24
C PHE A 446 -37.49 9.13 -26.36
N ASN A 447 -36.26 8.65 -26.58
CA ASN A 447 -35.05 9.47 -26.65
C ASN A 447 -34.87 10.17 -28.01
N HIS A 448 -35.58 9.73 -29.06
CA HIS A 448 -35.48 10.31 -30.39
C HIS A 448 -35.74 11.83 -30.38
N GLY A 449 -34.75 12.61 -30.86
CA GLY A 449 -34.82 14.07 -30.95
C GLY A 449 -34.74 14.81 -29.61
N LYS A 450 -34.47 14.13 -28.48
CA LYS A 450 -34.35 14.76 -27.15
C LYS A 450 -32.92 15.11 -26.81
N GLU A 451 -32.73 16.26 -26.15
CA GLU A 451 -31.46 16.60 -25.50
C GLU A 451 -31.09 15.56 -24.43
N LEU A 452 -29.80 15.30 -24.26
CA LEU A 452 -29.25 14.27 -23.34
C LEU A 452 -29.84 14.36 -21.92
N LYS A 453 -30.06 15.58 -21.40
CA LYS A 453 -30.66 15.79 -20.06
C LYS A 453 -32.09 15.23 -19.94
N HIS A 454 -32.83 15.13 -21.04
CA HIS A 454 -34.23 14.66 -21.08
C HIS A 454 -34.38 13.21 -21.57
N GLN A 455 -33.27 12.51 -21.84
CA GLN A 455 -33.29 11.09 -22.23
C GLN A 455 -33.41 10.16 -21.02
N ILE A 456 -34.10 9.03 -21.19
CA ILE A 456 -34.20 7.92 -20.24
C ILE A 456 -33.19 6.82 -20.59
N SER A 457 -32.78 6.03 -19.60
CA SER A 457 -31.71 5.05 -19.73
C SER A 457 -32.26 3.62 -19.87
N LEU A 458 -31.68 2.83 -20.78
CA LEU A 458 -31.96 1.40 -20.88
C LEU A 458 -31.18 0.59 -19.84
N ILE A 459 -29.99 1.08 -19.43
CA ILE A 459 -29.14 0.39 -18.46
C ILE A 459 -29.53 0.65 -17.00
N ALA A 460 -30.16 1.78 -16.70
CA ALA A 460 -30.51 2.16 -15.33
C ALA A 460 -31.26 1.06 -14.54
N PRO A 461 -32.29 0.38 -15.10
CA PRO A 461 -32.96 -0.72 -14.41
C PRO A 461 -32.06 -1.93 -14.14
N LEU A 462 -31.06 -2.17 -15.01
CA LEU A 462 -30.09 -3.26 -14.85
C LEU A 462 -29.09 -2.92 -13.73
N SER A 463 -28.51 -1.72 -13.73
CA SER A 463 -27.63 -1.25 -12.64
C SER A 463 -28.36 -1.21 -11.31
N ALA A 464 -29.62 -0.79 -11.30
CA ALA A 464 -30.46 -0.74 -10.11
C ALA A 464 -30.72 -2.13 -9.51
N LYS A 465 -30.87 -3.16 -10.34
CA LYS A 465 -31.11 -4.53 -9.88
C LYS A 465 -29.83 -5.26 -9.49
N TYR A 466 -28.84 -5.26 -10.38
CA TYR A 466 -27.66 -6.12 -10.26
C TYR A 466 -26.47 -5.43 -9.60
N GLY A 467 -26.50 -4.10 -9.49
CA GLY A 467 -25.35 -3.29 -9.11
C GLY A 467 -24.47 -2.95 -10.30
N ASP A 468 -23.96 -1.72 -10.31
CA ASP A 468 -23.09 -1.19 -11.37
C ASP A 468 -21.86 -2.06 -11.61
N ASP A 469 -21.29 -2.64 -10.54
CA ASP A 469 -20.09 -3.48 -10.61
C ASP A 469 -20.29 -4.81 -11.35
N ILE A 470 -21.42 -5.48 -11.11
CA ILE A 470 -21.78 -6.74 -11.77
C ILE A 470 -22.15 -6.47 -13.23
N VAL A 471 -22.92 -5.40 -13.49
CA VAL A 471 -23.30 -5.01 -14.86
C VAL A 471 -22.07 -4.65 -15.69
N ALA A 472 -21.21 -3.78 -15.19
CA ALA A 472 -19.98 -3.34 -15.85
C ALA A 472 -19.07 -4.53 -16.22
N LYS A 473 -18.80 -5.41 -15.25
CA LYS A 473 -17.98 -6.61 -15.44
C LYS A 473 -18.57 -7.52 -16.52
N THR A 474 -19.87 -7.80 -16.45
CA THR A 474 -20.56 -8.72 -17.36
C THR A 474 -20.52 -8.20 -18.80
N LEU A 475 -20.74 -6.90 -19.01
CA LEU A 475 -20.72 -6.31 -20.35
C LEU A 475 -19.34 -6.44 -21.00
N VAL A 476 -18.27 -6.17 -20.25
CA VAL A 476 -16.89 -6.38 -20.74
C VAL A 476 -16.61 -7.85 -21.04
N ASP A 477 -17.06 -8.77 -20.17
CA ASP A 477 -16.88 -10.20 -20.39
C ASP A 477 -17.61 -10.70 -21.66
N LEU A 478 -18.80 -10.15 -21.97
CA LEU A 478 -19.56 -10.49 -23.17
C LEU A 478 -18.94 -9.92 -24.45
N GLU A 479 -18.39 -8.71 -24.40
CA GLU A 479 -17.74 -8.07 -25.56
C GLU A 479 -16.49 -8.84 -26.01
N ARG A 480 -15.79 -9.49 -25.07
CA ARG A 480 -14.57 -10.25 -25.34
C ARG A 480 -14.82 -11.68 -25.82
N LYS A 481 -16.05 -12.20 -25.69
CA LYS A 481 -16.39 -13.56 -26.15
C LYS A 481 -16.51 -13.58 -27.67
N ALA A 482 -15.67 -14.38 -28.32
CA ALA A 482 -15.64 -14.53 -29.78
C ALA A 482 -16.96 -15.09 -30.35
N ASP A 483 -17.70 -15.86 -29.56
CA ASP A 483 -18.94 -16.53 -29.98
C ASP A 483 -20.22 -15.74 -29.63
N THR A 484 -20.10 -14.47 -29.23
CA THR A 484 -21.28 -13.62 -28.96
C THR A 484 -22.01 -13.30 -30.26
N VAL A 485 -23.31 -13.61 -30.34
CA VAL A 485 -24.13 -13.28 -31.51
C VAL A 485 -24.15 -11.77 -31.79
N PRO A 486 -24.14 -11.33 -33.08
CA PRO A 486 -23.99 -9.92 -33.44
C PRO A 486 -25.02 -8.98 -32.79
N GLU A 487 -26.27 -9.43 -32.64
CA GLU A 487 -27.34 -8.65 -32.02
C GLU A 487 -27.04 -8.36 -30.55
N LEU A 488 -26.54 -9.37 -29.81
CA LEU A 488 -26.15 -9.22 -28.41
C LEU A 488 -24.87 -8.39 -28.29
N ALA A 489 -23.91 -8.51 -29.22
CA ALA A 489 -22.70 -7.70 -29.22
C ALA A 489 -23.02 -6.20 -29.41
N ASN A 490 -23.97 -5.88 -30.30
CA ASN A 490 -24.42 -4.50 -30.50
C ASN A 490 -25.15 -3.96 -29.26
N LEU A 491 -26.01 -4.76 -28.64
CA LEU A 491 -26.68 -4.39 -27.39
C LEU A 491 -25.66 -4.14 -26.26
N VAL A 492 -24.64 -5.00 -26.13
CA VAL A 492 -23.58 -4.83 -25.12
C VAL A 492 -22.82 -3.52 -25.35
N LYS A 493 -22.41 -3.21 -26.58
CA LYS A 493 -21.73 -1.93 -26.89
C LYS A 493 -22.60 -0.71 -26.59
N GLN A 494 -23.89 -0.79 -26.90
CA GLN A 494 -24.86 0.24 -26.55
C GLN A 494 -24.92 0.44 -25.03
N LEU A 495 -25.13 -0.66 -24.28
CA LEU A 495 -25.23 -0.60 -22.82
C LEU A 495 -23.93 -0.11 -22.16
N ARG A 496 -22.75 -0.48 -22.67
CA ARG A 496 -21.47 0.06 -22.17
C ARG A 496 -21.40 1.58 -22.34
N SER A 497 -21.78 2.08 -23.53
CA SER A 497 -21.79 3.52 -23.81
C SER A 497 -22.79 4.25 -22.93
N GLU A 498 -23.99 3.68 -22.76
CA GLU A 498 -25.02 4.23 -21.88
C GLU A 498 -24.59 4.25 -20.41
N GLN A 499 -23.86 3.22 -19.93
CA GLN A 499 -23.38 3.16 -18.55
C GLN A 499 -22.50 4.37 -18.21
N LEU A 500 -21.50 4.62 -19.05
CA LEU A 500 -20.55 5.72 -18.85
C LEU A 500 -21.24 7.07 -18.95
N MET A 501 -22.14 7.23 -19.92
CA MET A 501 -22.92 8.46 -20.12
C MET A 501 -23.90 8.72 -18.97
N GLU A 502 -24.45 7.67 -18.37
CA GLU A 502 -25.35 7.80 -17.22
C GLU A 502 -24.63 8.29 -15.97
N TRP A 503 -23.46 7.71 -15.65
CA TRP A 503 -22.62 8.21 -14.55
C TRP A 503 -22.23 9.67 -14.79
N LEU A 504 -21.85 10.03 -16.03
CA LEU A 504 -21.51 11.40 -16.39
C LEU A 504 -22.70 12.36 -16.26
N LYS A 505 -23.90 11.95 -16.73
CA LYS A 505 -25.14 12.73 -16.62
C LYS A 505 -25.54 12.98 -15.17
N LYS A 506 -25.26 12.02 -14.29
CA LYS A 506 -25.47 12.11 -12.83
C LYS A 506 -24.35 12.87 -12.11
N ASP A 507 -23.44 13.49 -12.85
CA ASP A 507 -22.29 14.24 -12.35
C ASP A 507 -21.37 13.42 -11.43
N LYS A 508 -21.30 12.10 -11.64
CA LYS A 508 -20.47 11.22 -10.82
C LYS A 508 -19.01 11.49 -11.08
N ASN A 509 -18.25 11.76 -10.03
CA ASN A 509 -16.80 11.85 -10.16
C ASN A 509 -16.16 10.44 -10.25
N VAL A 510 -14.87 10.40 -10.56
CA VAL A 510 -14.16 9.15 -10.80
C VAL A 510 -14.05 8.30 -9.52
N ASP A 511 -13.90 8.91 -8.35
CA ASP A 511 -13.85 8.19 -7.07
C ASP A 511 -15.21 7.56 -6.73
N GLU A 512 -16.31 8.24 -7.05
CA GLU A 512 -17.66 7.67 -6.92
C GLU A 512 -17.85 6.47 -7.86
N VAL A 513 -17.39 6.54 -9.11
CA VAL A 513 -17.45 5.39 -10.03
C VAL A 513 -16.55 4.25 -9.58
N PHE A 514 -15.37 4.55 -9.02
CA PHE A 514 -14.51 3.55 -8.40
C PHE A 514 -15.24 2.78 -7.28
N ASN A 515 -16.00 3.49 -6.44
CA ASN A 515 -16.80 2.91 -5.38
C ASN A 515 -18.02 2.13 -5.91
N LEU A 516 -18.72 2.64 -6.94
CA LEU A 516 -19.83 1.94 -7.59
C LEU A 516 -19.40 0.61 -8.21
N LEU A 517 -18.17 0.55 -8.73
CA LEU A 517 -17.55 -0.66 -9.24
C LEU A 517 -17.04 -1.59 -8.12
N LYS A 518 -17.10 -1.17 -6.84
CA LYS A 518 -16.61 -1.93 -5.69
C LYS A 518 -15.16 -2.42 -5.88
N LEU A 519 -14.33 -1.63 -6.53
CA LEU A 519 -12.95 -2.00 -6.87
C LEU A 519 -12.07 -2.20 -5.62
N LYS A 520 -12.46 -1.60 -4.49
CA LYS A 520 -11.83 -1.79 -3.18
C LYS A 520 -11.97 -3.23 -2.66
N GLU A 521 -13.12 -3.86 -2.91
CA GLU A 521 -13.38 -5.26 -2.49
C GLU A 521 -12.53 -6.26 -3.27
N ASP A 522 -12.08 -5.90 -4.49
CA ASP A 522 -11.20 -6.71 -5.31
C ASP A 522 -9.74 -6.73 -4.78
N GLY A 523 -9.36 -5.82 -3.88
CA GLY A 523 -8.01 -5.70 -3.32
C GLY A 523 -6.93 -5.65 -4.42
N TYR A 524 -5.83 -6.40 -4.27
CA TYR A 524 -4.77 -6.46 -5.30
C TYR A 524 -5.23 -7.12 -6.62
N ARG A 525 -6.36 -7.84 -6.63
CA ARG A 525 -6.91 -8.48 -7.84
C ARG A 525 -7.57 -7.45 -8.77
N VAL A 526 -7.75 -6.22 -8.31
CA VAL A 526 -8.25 -5.08 -9.10
C VAL A 526 -7.49 -4.91 -10.42
N LEU A 527 -6.18 -5.14 -10.43
CA LEU A 527 -5.32 -5.03 -11.62
C LEU A 527 -5.58 -6.11 -12.68
N ARG A 528 -6.33 -7.16 -12.33
CA ARG A 528 -6.78 -8.21 -13.25
C ARG A 528 -8.31 -8.22 -13.39
N SER A 529 -9.00 -7.30 -12.74
CA SER A 529 -10.45 -7.21 -12.73
C SER A 529 -10.93 -6.49 -13.98
N ARG A 530 -11.95 -7.02 -14.66
CA ARG A 530 -12.56 -6.34 -15.82
C ARG A 530 -13.20 -5.01 -15.47
N LYS A 531 -13.49 -4.81 -14.19
CA LYS A 531 -14.00 -3.54 -13.67
C LYS A 531 -12.98 -2.41 -13.83
N ILE A 532 -11.67 -2.69 -13.89
CA ILE A 532 -10.64 -1.66 -14.10
C ILE A 532 -10.68 -1.07 -15.51
N GLU A 533 -10.97 -1.90 -16.52
CA GLU A 533 -11.13 -1.46 -17.91
C GLU A 533 -12.31 -0.47 -18.02
N VAL A 534 -13.40 -0.75 -17.29
CA VAL A 534 -14.56 0.15 -17.24
C VAL A 534 -14.24 1.47 -16.53
N LEU A 535 -13.45 1.44 -15.46
CA LEU A 535 -13.00 2.65 -14.78
C LEU A 535 -12.08 3.49 -15.68
N GLU A 536 -11.17 2.87 -16.43
CA GLU A 536 -10.31 3.57 -17.41
C GLU A 536 -11.12 4.23 -18.52
N ASP A 537 -12.12 3.52 -19.06
CA ASP A 537 -13.02 4.07 -20.07
C ASP A 537 -13.84 5.24 -19.50
N TYR A 538 -14.29 5.14 -18.25
CA TYR A 538 -14.97 6.24 -17.57
C TYR A 538 -14.05 7.42 -17.32
N ILE A 539 -12.82 7.20 -16.85
CA ILE A 539 -11.80 8.26 -16.67
C ILE A 539 -11.57 8.99 -17.98
N THR A 540 -11.43 8.23 -19.07
CA THR A 540 -11.23 8.79 -20.42
C THR A 540 -12.41 9.67 -20.82
N LEU A 541 -13.64 9.20 -20.62
CA LEU A 541 -14.86 9.98 -20.88
C LEU A 541 -14.96 11.21 -19.96
N PHE A 542 -14.79 11.03 -18.65
CA PHE A 542 -14.92 12.07 -17.64
C PHE A 542 -13.89 13.17 -17.84
N ASN A 543 -12.63 12.82 -18.12
CA ASN A 543 -11.58 13.77 -18.45
C ASN A 543 -11.91 14.56 -19.71
N ARG A 544 -12.42 13.89 -20.76
CA ARG A 544 -12.82 14.53 -22.01
C ARG A 544 -13.95 15.55 -21.80
N GLU A 545 -14.99 15.17 -21.06
CA GLU A 545 -16.24 15.95 -20.95
C GLU A 545 -16.17 17.01 -19.84
N LYS A 546 -15.49 16.72 -18.72
CA LYS A 546 -15.32 17.66 -17.59
C LYS A 546 -14.05 18.47 -17.67
N SER A 547 -13.18 18.21 -18.65
CA SER A 547 -11.88 18.87 -18.80
C SER A 547 -11.00 18.75 -17.54
N VAL A 548 -11.02 17.57 -16.89
CA VAL A 548 -10.19 17.23 -15.72
C VAL A 548 -9.09 16.22 -16.09
N ASP A 549 -8.11 16.02 -15.19
CA ASP A 549 -6.98 15.09 -15.38
C ASP A 549 -6.99 14.03 -14.25
N GLU A 550 -8.11 13.32 -14.12
CA GLU A 550 -8.16 12.14 -13.26
C GLU A 550 -7.31 11.04 -13.88
N THR A 551 -6.52 10.36 -13.07
CA THR A 551 -5.68 9.26 -13.55
C THR A 551 -6.06 8.00 -12.81
N LEU A 552 -5.99 6.86 -13.50
CA LEU A 552 -6.21 5.58 -12.86
C LEU A 552 -5.29 5.41 -11.65
N LEU A 553 -4.01 5.81 -11.78
CA LEU A 553 -3.05 5.75 -10.68
C LEU A 553 -3.50 6.56 -9.46
N LYS A 554 -3.96 7.80 -9.65
CA LYS A 554 -4.45 8.65 -8.55
C LYS A 554 -5.62 7.98 -7.84
N VAL A 555 -6.60 7.50 -8.59
CA VAL A 555 -7.83 6.89 -8.07
C VAL A 555 -7.52 5.59 -7.32
N LEU A 556 -6.64 4.74 -7.87
CA LEU A 556 -6.19 3.53 -7.19
C LEU A 556 -5.39 3.84 -5.94
N THR A 557 -4.54 4.88 -5.97
CA THR A 557 -3.76 5.29 -4.80
C THR A 557 -4.68 5.81 -3.69
N THR A 558 -5.69 6.62 -4.02
CA THR A 558 -6.64 7.15 -3.03
C THR A 558 -7.63 6.08 -2.55
N GLY A 559 -8.18 5.27 -3.45
CA GLY A 559 -9.23 4.29 -3.16
C GLY A 559 -8.75 2.95 -2.57
N VAL A 560 -7.50 2.55 -2.84
CA VAL A 560 -6.91 1.29 -2.33
C VAL A 560 -5.91 1.56 -1.20
N ALA A 561 -5.15 2.66 -1.23
CA ALA A 561 -4.15 2.94 -0.18
C ALA A 561 -4.73 3.63 1.08
N GLY A 562 -5.95 4.17 1.02
CA GLY A 562 -6.60 4.86 2.13
C GLY A 562 -6.87 3.98 3.38
N ASP A 563 -6.99 2.66 3.22
CA ASP A 563 -7.24 1.73 4.34
C ASP A 563 -5.98 0.99 4.83
N VAL A 564 -4.83 1.20 4.19
CA VAL A 564 -3.55 0.55 4.58
C VAL A 564 -2.69 1.48 5.45
N PHE A 565 -3.07 2.76 5.58
CA PHE A 565 -2.43 3.72 6.49
C PHE A 565 -3.45 4.27 7.49
N GLN A 566 -3.87 3.46 8.45
CA GLN A 566 -4.30 4.02 9.72
C GLN A 566 -3.07 4.47 10.50
N VAL A 567 -2.85 5.79 10.48
CA VAL A 567 -2.06 6.49 11.48
C VAL A 567 -2.77 6.31 12.83
N TYR A 568 -2.32 5.35 13.62
CA TYR A 568 -2.65 5.32 15.03
C TYR A 568 -1.79 6.38 15.73
N ARG A 569 -2.46 7.32 16.40
CA ARG A 569 -1.83 8.33 17.26
C ARG A 569 -1.10 7.70 18.43
#